data_AF-A0A072PIF3-F1
#
_entry.id   AF-A0A072PIF3-F1
#
_cell.length_a   1.000
_cell.length_b   1.000
_cell.length_c   1.000
_cell.angle_alpha   90.00
_cell.angle_beta   90.00
_cell.angle_gamma   90.00
#
_symmetry.space_group_name_H-M   'P 1'
#
loop_
_entity.id
_entity.type
_entity.pdbx_description
1 polymer ?
#
loop_
_entity_poly.entity_id
_entity_poly.type
_entity_poly.pdbx_seq_one_letter_code
_entity_poly.pdbx_strand_id
1 'polypeptide(L)'
;MDTQLDQIVIQSILLPLRKEVLQRLQVKFEKFQRKDWFEIFATVFILLNTIEIATRHDHEFATSYGHVSPTGGKRFEDYKLVDSYFHGAQTLIAHFRDAPDGHTPIIQASTAPEKVAKMAEMNIEETNFMHQLRNYMNDGKRGWLLQPLLLLIT
;
A
#
# COMPACT_ATOMS: atom_id res chain seq x y z
N MET A 1 -26.26 0.29 -15.48
CA MET A 1 -27.10 0.26 -14.26
C MET A 1 -26.40 1.12 -13.22
N ASP A 2 -27.17 1.92 -12.48
CA ASP A 2 -26.80 2.63 -11.24
C ASP A 2 -25.75 3.73 -11.19
N THR A 3 -25.45 4.44 -12.29
CA THR A 3 -24.56 5.62 -12.24
C THR A 3 -24.99 6.70 -11.24
N GLN A 4 -26.31 6.85 -10.99
CA GLN A 4 -26.82 7.79 -9.98
C GLN A 4 -26.61 7.28 -8.54
N LEU A 5 -26.82 5.99 -8.29
CA LEU A 5 -26.56 5.39 -6.99
C LEU A 5 -25.06 5.34 -6.70
N ASP A 6 -24.24 5.00 -7.69
CA ASP A 6 -22.78 5.08 -7.61
C ASP A 6 -22.33 6.50 -7.27
N GLN A 7 -22.91 7.51 -7.91
CA GLN A 7 -22.57 8.90 -7.64
C GLN A 7 -22.96 9.30 -6.21
N ILE A 8 -24.11 8.86 -5.70
CA ILE A 8 -24.50 9.10 -4.30
C ILE A 8 -23.55 8.38 -3.34
N VAL A 9 -23.20 7.12 -3.60
CA VAL A 9 -22.27 6.35 -2.75
C VAL A 9 -20.88 6.99 -2.75
N ILE A 10 -20.38 7.39 -3.92
CA ILE A 10 -19.08 8.07 -4.04
C ILE A 10 -19.08 9.37 -3.24
N GLN A 11 -20.08 10.23 -3.46
CA GLN A 11 -20.12 11.57 -2.86
C GLN A 11 -20.43 11.54 -1.37
N SER A 12 -21.40 10.72 -0.96
CA SER A 12 -21.91 10.72 0.42
C SER A 12 -21.17 9.77 1.35
N ILE A 13 -20.44 8.78 0.82
CA ILE A 13 -19.80 7.73 1.64
C ILE A 13 -18.30 7.65 1.35
N LEU A 14 -17.90 7.36 0.11
CA LEU A 14 -16.50 7.06 -0.21
C LEU A 14 -15.58 8.28 -0.06
N LEU A 15 -16.00 9.47 -0.51
CA LEU A 15 -15.21 10.70 -0.38
C LEU A 15 -15.04 11.14 1.09
N PRO A 16 -16.10 11.18 1.92
CA PRO A 16 -15.96 11.45 3.35
C PRO A 16 -15.06 10.44 4.06
N LEU A 17 -15.26 9.14 3.80
CA LEU A 17 -14.48 8.08 4.42
C LEU A 17 -13.00 8.16 4.03
N ARG A 18 -12.71 8.42 2.76
CA ARG A 18 -11.33 8.66 2.29
C ARG A 18 -10.69 9.79 3.08
N LYS A 19 -11.39 10.92 3.24
CA LYS A 19 -10.87 12.08 3.96
C LYS A 19 -10.60 11.73 5.42
N GLU A 20 -11.51 11.03 6.08
CA GLU A 20 -11.39 10.62 7.47
C GLU A 20 -10.21 9.65 7.68
N VAL A 21 -10.08 8.63 6.82
CA VAL A 21 -8.98 7.66 6.89
C VAL A 21 -7.63 8.35 6.70
N LEU A 22 -7.50 9.23 5.70
CA LEU A 22 -6.25 9.96 5.47
C LEU A 22 -5.91 10.91 6.63
N GLN A 23 -6.90 11.59 7.21
CA GLN A 23 -6.68 12.44 8.38
C GLN A 23 -6.23 11.63 9.59
N ARG A 24 -6.86 10.47 9.87
CA ARG A 24 -6.44 9.60 10.97
C ARG A 24 -5.04 9.03 10.76
N LEU A 25 -4.73 8.62 9.54
CA LEU A 25 -3.41 8.13 9.17
C LEU A 25 -2.34 9.21 9.35
N GLN A 26 -2.61 10.44 8.90
CA GLN A 26 -1.71 11.58 9.09
C GLN A 26 -1.45 11.85 10.59
N VAL A 27 -2.51 11.89 11.40
CA VAL A 27 -2.37 12.08 12.85
C VAL A 27 -1.54 10.95 13.50
N LYS A 28 -1.68 9.71 13.02
CA LYS A 28 -0.88 8.57 13.50
C LYS A 28 0.59 8.67 13.06
N PHE A 29 0.88 9.19 11.87
CA PHE A 29 2.26 9.50 11.47
C PHE A 29 2.88 10.60 12.35
N GLU A 30 2.14 11.68 12.64
CA GLU A 30 2.65 12.81 13.43
C GLU A 30 2.85 12.48 14.91
N LYS A 31 1.95 11.70 15.51
CA LYS A 31 1.99 11.35 16.94
C LYS A 31 2.65 10.01 17.25
N PHE A 32 3.26 9.39 16.23
CA PHE A 32 3.75 8.03 16.18
C PHE A 32 3.95 7.36 17.56
N GLN A 33 3.13 6.34 17.83
CA GLN A 33 3.27 5.49 19.01
C GLN A 33 3.59 4.07 18.54
N ARG A 34 4.44 3.36 19.27
CA ARG A 34 4.89 2.00 18.90
C ARG A 34 3.73 1.03 18.71
N LYS A 35 2.72 1.07 19.58
CA LYS A 35 1.48 0.28 19.46
C LYS A 35 0.67 0.53 18.18
N ASP A 36 0.79 1.71 17.58
CA ASP A 36 0.07 2.07 16.35
C ASP A 36 0.82 1.59 15.10
N TRP A 37 2.03 1.04 15.25
CA TRP A 37 2.90 0.67 14.14
C TRP A 37 2.22 -0.31 13.17
N PHE A 38 1.60 -1.38 13.69
CA PHE A 38 0.95 -2.39 12.84
C PHE A 38 -0.24 -1.80 12.08
N GLU A 39 -1.04 -0.94 12.73
CA GLU A 39 -2.17 -0.27 12.10
C GLU A 39 -1.72 0.68 10.97
N ILE A 40 -0.65 1.45 11.21
CA ILE A 40 -0.04 2.32 10.20
C ILE A 40 0.49 1.46 9.03
N PHE A 41 1.25 0.41 9.33
CA PHE A 41 1.79 -0.51 8.33
C PHE A 41 0.68 -1.14 7.48
N ALA A 42 -0.35 -1.72 8.12
CA ALA A 42 -1.46 -2.36 7.42
C ALA A 42 -2.22 -1.36 6.53
N THR A 43 -2.45 -0.14 7.03
CA THR A 43 -3.12 0.91 6.25
C THR A 43 -2.29 1.31 5.04
N VAL A 44 -0.98 1.57 5.20
CA VAL A 44 -0.08 1.91 4.10
C VAL A 44 -0.01 0.76 3.08
N PHE A 45 0.07 -0.48 3.55
CA PHE A 45 0.09 -1.67 2.70
C PHE A 45 -1.18 -1.77 1.85
N ILE A 46 -2.37 -1.60 2.44
CA ILE A 46 -3.65 -1.62 1.71
C ILE A 46 -3.71 -0.52 0.65
N LEU A 47 -3.27 0.70 1.00
CA LEU A 47 -3.28 1.85 0.08
C LEU A 47 -2.34 1.62 -1.11
N LEU A 48 -1.12 1.13 -0.87
CA LEU A 48 -0.17 0.83 -1.93
C LEU A 48 -0.65 -0.32 -2.84
N ASN A 49 -1.25 -1.36 -2.25
CA ASN A 49 -1.84 -2.45 -3.03
C ASN A 49 -3.00 -1.96 -3.91
N THR A 50 -3.79 -1.00 -3.43
CA THR A 50 -4.86 -0.38 -4.22
C THR A 50 -4.29 0.41 -5.41
N ILE A 51 -3.20 1.15 -5.20
CA ILE A 51 -2.48 1.85 -6.29
C ILE A 51 -1.96 0.85 -7.34
N GLU A 52 -1.41 -0.28 -6.92
CA GLU A 52 -0.94 -1.33 -7.84
C GLU A 52 -2.10 -1.88 -8.68
N ILE A 53 -3.21 -2.23 -8.05
CA ILE A 53 -4.40 -2.76 -8.74
C ILE A 53 -4.95 -1.74 -9.74
N ALA A 54 -5.04 -0.47 -9.36
CA ALA A 54 -5.52 0.61 -10.23
C ALA A 54 -4.59 0.80 -11.44
N THR A 55 -3.28 0.78 -11.22
CA THR A 55 -2.28 0.92 -12.29
C THR A 55 -2.29 -0.28 -13.23
N ARG A 56 -2.51 -1.49 -12.70
CA ARG A 56 -2.67 -2.70 -13.52
C ARG A 56 -3.92 -2.62 -14.39
N HIS A 57 -5.05 -2.24 -13.82
CA HIS A 57 -6.29 -2.10 -14.57
C HIS A 57 -6.15 -1.08 -15.71
N ASP A 58 -5.46 0.04 -15.47
CA ASP A 58 -5.17 1.04 -16.51
C ASP A 58 -4.28 0.46 -17.64
N HIS A 59 -3.26 -0.31 -17.30
CA HIS A 59 -2.41 -1.00 -18.28
C HIS A 59 -3.18 -2.06 -19.09
N GLU A 60 -4.02 -2.87 -18.44
CA GLU A 60 -4.87 -3.87 -19.09
C GLU A 60 -5.88 -3.20 -20.03
N PHE A 61 -6.43 -2.06 -19.64
CA PHE A 61 -7.29 -1.25 -20.49
C PHE A 61 -6.52 -0.75 -21.72
N ALA A 62 -5.39 -0.06 -21.54
CA ALA A 62 -4.57 0.42 -22.67
C ALA A 62 -4.14 -0.71 -23.63
N THR A 63 -3.89 -1.91 -23.09
CA THR A 63 -3.59 -3.11 -23.89
C THR A 63 -4.81 -3.59 -24.67
N SER A 64 -5.98 -3.65 -24.04
CA SER A 64 -7.22 -4.15 -24.64
C SER A 64 -7.73 -3.26 -25.79
N TYR A 65 -7.48 -1.95 -25.73
CA TYR A 65 -7.85 -0.99 -26.78
C TYR A 65 -6.73 -0.75 -27.81
N GLY A 66 -5.63 -1.51 -27.74
CA GLY A 66 -4.55 -1.47 -28.73
C GLY A 66 -3.66 -0.23 -28.65
N HIS A 67 -3.70 0.51 -27.54
CA HIS A 67 -2.81 1.65 -27.29
C HIS A 67 -1.40 1.23 -26.88
N VAL A 68 -1.23 -0.03 -26.47
CA VAL A 68 0.06 -0.70 -26.26
C VAL A 68 0.39 -1.53 -27.51
N SER A 69 1.46 -1.18 -28.23
CA SER A 69 1.97 -1.98 -29.36
C SER A 69 3.46 -2.30 -29.20
N PRO A 70 3.92 -3.48 -29.66
CA PRO A 70 5.33 -3.91 -29.60
C PRO A 70 6.31 -2.96 -30.30
N THR A 71 5.84 -2.16 -31.26
CA THR A 71 6.66 -1.25 -32.08
C THR A 71 6.55 0.22 -31.67
N GLY A 72 5.76 0.52 -30.63
CA GLY A 72 5.51 1.88 -30.14
C GLY A 72 4.07 2.00 -29.65
N GLY A 73 3.89 2.62 -28.48
CA GLY A 73 2.58 2.77 -27.84
C GLY A 73 2.71 3.34 -26.43
N LYS A 74 1.57 3.67 -25.83
CA LYS A 74 1.49 4.17 -24.46
C LYS A 74 1.23 2.99 -23.52
N ARG A 75 2.17 2.72 -22.60
CA ARG A 75 2.02 1.70 -21.55
C ARG A 75 0.74 1.85 -20.70
N PHE A 76 0.27 3.08 -20.54
CA PHE A 76 -0.89 3.46 -19.73
C PHE A 76 -1.82 4.36 -20.54
N GLU A 77 -3.10 4.34 -20.20
CA GLU A 77 -4.12 5.16 -20.86
C GLU A 77 -3.97 6.63 -20.44
N ASP A 78 -4.00 6.85 -19.12
CA ASP A 78 -3.86 8.16 -18.51
C ASP A 78 -2.57 8.26 -17.69
N TYR A 79 -1.51 8.75 -18.33
CA TYR A 79 -0.24 9.00 -17.67
C TYR A 79 -0.32 10.03 -16.55
N LYS A 80 -1.24 11.00 -16.60
CA LYS A 80 -1.35 11.99 -15.51
C LYS A 80 -1.93 11.35 -14.26
N LEU A 81 -2.94 10.51 -14.45
CA LEU A 81 -3.55 9.75 -13.36
C LEU A 81 -2.54 8.77 -12.75
N VAL A 82 -1.87 7.98 -13.59
CA VAL A 82 -0.86 7.02 -13.14
C VAL A 82 0.32 7.71 -12.44
N ASP A 83 0.79 8.83 -12.96
CA ASP A 83 1.84 9.64 -12.32
C ASP A 83 1.39 10.14 -10.94
N SER A 84 0.12 10.57 -10.80
CA SER A 84 -0.43 10.96 -9.50
C SER A 84 -0.47 9.80 -8.49
N TYR A 85 -0.71 8.56 -8.95
CA TYR A 85 -0.66 7.37 -8.11
C TYR A 85 0.77 7.08 -7.64
N PHE A 86 1.76 7.20 -8.52
CA PHE A 86 3.17 7.02 -8.15
C PHE A 86 3.64 8.07 -7.14
N HIS A 87 3.28 9.35 -7.34
CA HIS A 87 3.58 10.40 -6.37
C HIS A 87 2.92 10.14 -5.00
N GLY A 88 1.67 9.66 -5.00
CA GLY A 88 0.97 9.26 -3.78
C GLY A 88 1.67 8.09 -3.06
N ALA A 89 2.08 7.07 -3.80
CA ALA A 89 2.81 5.92 -3.28
C ALA A 89 4.15 6.34 -2.66
N GLN A 90 4.93 7.16 -3.36
CA GLN A 90 6.20 7.70 -2.86
C GLN A 90 6.01 8.49 -1.56
N THR A 91 4.96 9.31 -1.49
CA THR A 91 4.64 10.09 -0.29
C THR A 91 4.31 9.17 0.89
N LEU A 92 3.50 8.13 0.69
CA LEU A 92 3.18 7.15 1.73
C LEU A 92 4.42 6.42 2.24
N ILE A 93 5.29 5.99 1.32
CA ILE A 93 6.54 5.30 1.66
C ILE A 93 7.48 6.23 2.42
N ALA A 94 7.62 7.48 2.00
CA ALA A 94 8.45 8.48 2.69
C ALA A 94 7.98 8.69 4.14
N HIS A 95 6.68 8.93 4.34
CA HIS A 95 6.12 9.07 5.68
C HIS A 95 6.30 7.82 6.55
N PHE A 96 6.14 6.64 5.96
CA PHE A 96 6.36 5.39 6.68
C PHE A 96 7.82 5.16 7.06
N ARG A 97 8.76 5.56 6.20
CA ARG A 97 10.20 5.43 6.45
C ARG A 97 10.72 6.43 7.47
N ASP A 98 10.21 7.66 7.42
CA ASP A 98 10.59 8.76 8.32
C ASP A 98 10.03 8.56 9.74
N ALA A 99 9.00 7.73 9.90
CA ALA A 99 8.54 7.30 11.22
C ALA A 99 9.67 6.55 11.96
N PRO A 100 9.91 6.85 13.25
CA PRO A 100 10.98 6.20 14.02
C PRO A 100 10.84 4.68 13.98
N ASP A 101 11.85 3.99 13.45
CA ASP A 101 11.88 2.53 13.29
C ASP A 101 10.76 1.94 12.40
N GLY A 102 10.11 2.73 11.53
CA GLY A 102 8.99 2.26 10.70
C GLY A 102 9.31 1.03 9.82
N HIS A 103 10.50 1.01 9.22
CA HIS A 103 10.98 -0.08 8.36
C HIS A 103 11.66 -1.21 9.15
N THR A 104 12.04 -0.97 10.40
CA THR A 104 12.89 -1.87 11.19
C THR A 104 12.21 -3.21 11.51
N PRO A 105 10.92 -3.26 11.91
CA PRO A 105 10.19 -4.51 12.06
C PRO A 105 10.16 -5.37 10.79
N ILE A 106 10.06 -4.76 9.61
CA ILE A 106 9.97 -5.48 8.33
C ILE A 106 11.34 -6.11 7.98
N ILE A 107 12.43 -5.36 8.22
CA ILE A 107 13.80 -5.83 7.96
C ILE A 107 14.25 -6.86 9.02
N GLN A 108 13.96 -6.61 10.30
CA GLN A 108 14.42 -7.42 11.44
C GLN A 108 13.51 -8.61 11.76
N ALA A 109 12.31 -8.71 11.16
CA ALA A 109 11.43 -9.88 11.32
C ALA A 109 12.14 -11.21 10.96
N SER A 110 13.17 -11.14 10.11
CA SER A 110 13.95 -12.31 9.69
C SER A 110 15.04 -12.74 10.68
N THR A 111 15.46 -11.87 11.60
CA THR A 111 16.63 -12.11 12.47
C THR A 111 16.29 -12.12 13.96
N ALA A 112 15.23 -11.45 14.40
CA ALA A 112 14.83 -11.44 15.81
C ALA A 112 13.32 -11.14 16.00
N PRO A 113 12.42 -12.11 15.77
CA PRO A 113 10.98 -11.90 15.84
C PRO A 113 10.48 -11.45 17.23
N GLU A 114 11.11 -11.93 18.31
CA GLU A 114 10.80 -11.47 19.67
C GLU A 114 11.17 -10.00 19.92
N LYS A 115 12.24 -9.51 19.26
CA LYS A 115 12.61 -8.08 19.33
C LYS A 115 11.64 -7.22 18.55
N VAL A 116 11.15 -7.72 17.41
CA VAL A 116 10.17 -7.03 16.56
C VAL A 116 8.81 -6.91 17.27
N ALA A 117 8.33 -7.98 17.88
CA ALA A 117 7.11 -7.96 18.71
C ALA A 117 7.24 -6.95 19.87
N LYS A 118 8.41 -6.88 20.51
CA LYS A 118 8.69 -5.95 21.61
C LYS A 118 8.90 -4.49 21.16
N MET A 119 9.40 -4.26 19.94
CA MET A 119 9.63 -2.91 19.39
C MET A 119 8.34 -2.24 18.94
N ALA A 120 7.41 -2.99 18.36
CA ALA A 120 6.13 -2.48 17.87
C ALA A 120 4.95 -2.79 18.81
N GLU A 121 5.21 -3.29 20.03
CA GLU A 121 4.18 -3.69 21.01
C GLU A 121 3.07 -4.56 20.39
N MET A 122 3.46 -5.43 19.44
CA MET A 122 2.52 -6.18 18.62
C MET A 122 1.85 -7.31 19.39
N ASN A 123 0.58 -7.55 19.08
CA ASN A 123 -0.15 -8.69 19.58
C ASN A 123 0.33 -10.00 18.92
N ILE A 124 -0.06 -11.14 19.49
CA ILE A 124 0.28 -12.49 19.01
C ILE A 124 -0.25 -12.70 17.58
N GLU A 125 -1.45 -12.22 17.28
CA GLU A 125 -2.05 -12.32 15.95
C GLU A 125 -1.28 -11.52 14.90
N GLU A 126 -0.91 -10.29 15.23
CA GLU A 126 -0.13 -9.40 14.35
C GLU A 126 1.26 -9.97 14.08
N THR A 127 1.89 -10.53 15.12
CA THR A 127 3.19 -11.20 15.01
C THR A 127 3.09 -12.42 14.08
N ASN A 128 2.05 -13.25 14.23
CA ASN A 128 1.79 -14.38 13.35
C ASN A 128 1.54 -13.95 11.91
N PHE A 129 0.79 -12.87 11.69
CA PHE A 129 0.57 -12.31 10.36
C PHE A 129 1.90 -11.89 9.71
N MET A 130 2.77 -11.19 10.44
CA MET A 130 4.08 -10.78 9.93
C MET A 130 4.96 -11.98 9.57
N HIS A 131 4.90 -13.06 10.35
CA HIS A 131 5.57 -14.33 10.02
C HIS A 131 5.04 -14.96 8.73
N GLN A 132 3.72 -15.02 8.56
CA GLN A 132 3.10 -15.55 7.34
C GLN A 132 3.45 -14.70 6.12
N LEU A 133 3.37 -13.38 6.25
CA LEU A 133 3.72 -12.43 5.20
C LEU A 133 5.19 -12.61 4.77
N ARG A 134 6.10 -12.82 5.73
CA ARG A 134 7.51 -13.07 5.44
C ARG A 134 7.73 -14.39 4.69
N ASN A 135 7.10 -15.48 5.13
CA ASN A 135 7.19 -16.76 4.43
C ASN A 135 6.67 -16.63 3.00
N TYR A 136 5.56 -15.92 2.81
CA TYR A 136 5.02 -15.61 1.49
C TYR A 136 5.98 -14.80 0.61
N MET A 137 6.70 -13.82 1.17
CA MET A 137 7.75 -13.08 0.44
C MET A 137 8.96 -13.95 0.08
N ASN A 138 9.37 -14.88 0.97
CA ASN A 138 10.54 -15.73 0.78
C ASN A 138 10.28 -16.90 -0.18
N ASP A 139 9.05 -17.41 -0.25
CA ASP A 139 8.65 -18.56 -1.08
C ASP A 139 8.76 -18.31 -2.60
N GLY A 140 9.19 -17.12 -3.02
CA GLY A 140 9.59 -16.86 -4.40
C GLY A 140 8.45 -16.92 -5.42
N LYS A 141 7.21 -17.18 -4.98
CA LYS A 141 5.97 -16.93 -5.72
C LYS A 141 5.74 -15.43 -5.80
N ARG A 142 6.65 -14.76 -6.52
CA ARG A 142 6.66 -13.34 -6.84
C ARG A 142 5.50 -13.06 -7.80
N GLY A 143 4.28 -13.15 -7.29
CA GLY A 143 3.11 -12.59 -7.92
C GLY A 143 3.21 -11.07 -7.88
N TRP A 144 2.57 -10.42 -8.86
CA TRP A 144 2.53 -8.96 -9.03
C TRP A 144 2.23 -8.21 -7.71
N LEU A 145 1.39 -8.81 -6.84
CA LEU A 145 0.96 -8.32 -5.52
C LEU A 145 2.06 -7.97 -4.49
N LEU A 146 3.33 -8.29 -4.75
CA LEU A 146 4.45 -8.08 -3.82
C LEU A 146 5.30 -6.83 -4.14
N GLN A 147 5.04 -6.13 -5.25
CA GLN A 147 5.80 -4.93 -5.62
C GLN A 147 5.72 -3.79 -4.58
N PRO A 148 4.56 -3.52 -3.95
CA PRO A 148 4.43 -2.54 -2.87
C PRO A 148 5.32 -2.83 -1.65
N LEU A 149 5.46 -4.12 -1.30
CA LEU A 149 6.26 -4.54 -0.15
C LEU A 149 7.77 -4.41 -0.41
N LEU A 150 8.21 -4.63 -1.66
CA LEU A 150 9.59 -4.38 -2.04
C LEU A 150 9.96 -2.90 -1.89
N LEU A 151 9.08 -1.98 -2.32
CA LEU A 151 9.27 -0.54 -2.18
C LEU A 151 9.28 -0.04 -0.73
N LEU A 152 8.65 -0.79 0.19
CA LEU A 152 8.70 -0.49 1.62
C LEU A 152 9.98 -0.99 2.30
N ILE A 153 10.72 -1.91 1.67
CA ILE A 153 11.91 -2.59 2.24
C ILE A 153 13.22 -2.03 1.65
N THR A 154 13.24 -1.60 0.38
CA THR A 154 14.40 -1.01 -0.31
C THR A 154 14.52 0.49 -0.06
#